data_AF-A0A227J2D1-F1
#
_entry.id   AF-A0A227J2D1-F1
#
_cell.length_a   1.000
_cell.length_b   1.000
_cell.length_c   1.000
_cell.angle_alpha   90.00
_cell.angle_beta   90.00
_cell.angle_gamma   90.00
#
_symmetry.space_group_name_H-M   'P 1'
#
loop_
_entity.id
_entity.type
_entity.pdbx_description
1 polymer ?
#
loop_
_entity_poly.entity_id
_entity_poly.type
_entity_poly.pdbx_seq_one_letter_code
_entity_poly.pdbx_strand_id
1 'polypeptide(L)'
;FPLGVEVRHMAFFSKGEEERALNQWLVENGIDRIIMDSRPVFAAKPDNEAIIDAQMKKPKVPVHAIATASHPMIRFIGHPEEQKNYDFFVPWLSKLPQWIAEG
;
A
#
# COMPACT_ATOMS: atom_id res chain seq x y z
N PHE A 1 15.13 13.28 -9.72
CA PHE A 1 14.68 11.88 -9.88
C PHE A 1 13.37 11.71 -9.13
N PRO A 2 12.38 10.94 -9.64
CA PRO A 2 11.19 10.62 -8.86
C PRO A 2 11.59 9.78 -7.63
N LEU A 3 11.03 10.10 -6.45
CA LEU A 3 11.30 9.42 -5.19
C LEU A 3 10.00 8.86 -4.61
N GLY A 4 10.06 7.62 -4.13
CA GLY A 4 8.96 6.97 -3.42
C GLY A 4 9.36 6.59 -1.99
N VAL A 5 8.50 6.88 -1.01
CA VAL A 5 8.69 6.54 0.40
C VAL A 5 7.66 5.49 0.83
N GLU A 6 8.15 4.34 1.29
CA GLU A 6 7.35 3.31 1.94
C GLU A 6 7.57 3.37 3.46
N VAL A 7 6.50 3.59 4.21
CA VAL A 7 6.51 3.48 5.67
C VAL A 7 5.90 2.16 6.12
N ARG A 8 6.45 1.58 7.19
CA ARG A 8 6.06 0.25 7.68
C ARG A 8 5.54 0.25 9.12
N HIS A 9 5.46 1.42 9.76
CA HIS A 9 5.04 1.59 11.15
C HIS A 9 3.60 2.08 11.28
N MET A 10 2.87 1.58 12.28
CA MET A 10 1.42 1.77 12.39
C MET A 10 0.97 3.21 12.66
N ALA A 11 1.83 4.01 13.28
CA ALA A 11 1.58 5.44 13.47
C ALA A 11 1.27 6.17 12.15
N PHE A 12 1.81 5.71 11.02
CA PHE A 12 1.57 6.32 9.71
C PHE A 12 0.31 5.81 8.98
N PHE A 13 -0.51 4.98 9.63
CA PHE A 13 -1.76 4.44 9.07
C PHE A 13 -2.95 4.60 10.02
N SER A 14 -2.78 5.35 11.12
CA SER A 14 -3.80 5.55 12.15
C SER A 14 -4.70 6.75 11.89
N LYS A 15 -4.47 7.51 10.81
CA LYS A 15 -5.09 8.83 10.56
C LYS A 15 -4.83 9.85 11.68
N GLY A 16 -3.78 9.62 12.47
CA GLY A 16 -3.30 10.53 13.49
C GLY A 16 -2.40 11.64 12.94
N GLU A 17 -1.79 12.38 13.85
CA GLU A 17 -0.90 13.50 13.53
C GLU A 17 0.35 13.06 12.76
N GLU A 18 0.89 11.88 13.07
CA GLU A 18 2.08 11.32 12.43
C GLU A 18 1.84 11.03 10.95
N GLU A 19 0.69 10.45 10.63
CA GLU A 19 0.29 10.22 9.24
C GLU A 19 0.04 11.54 8.49
N ARG A 20 -0.65 12.48 9.13
CA ARG A 20 -0.95 13.79 8.53
C ARG A 20 0.34 14.56 8.22
N ALA A 21 1.25 14.64 9.19
CA ALA A 21 2.53 15.32 9.04
C ALA A 21 3.39 14.69 7.94
N LEU A 22 3.45 13.35 7.89
CA LEU A 22 4.14 12.64 6.81
C LEU A 22 3.55 12.97 5.44
N ASN A 23 2.23 12.85 5.28
CA ASN A 23 1.58 13.09 3.99
C ASN A 23 1.79 14.54 3.52
N GLN A 24 1.66 15.51 4.43
CA GLN A 24 1.91 16.91 4.10
C GLN A 24 3.35 17.13 3.65
N TRP A 25 4.32 16.61 4.40
CA TRP A 25 5.73 16.72 4.05
C TRP A 25 6.04 16.09 2.68
N LEU A 26 5.46 14.92 2.37
CA LEU A 26 5.61 14.27 1.07
C LEU A 26 5.05 15.12 -0.07
N VAL A 27 3.87 15.71 0.11
CA VAL A 27 3.25 16.62 -0.87
C VAL A 27 4.10 17.86 -1.10
N GLU A 28 4.57 18.50 -0.03
CA GLU A 28 5.40 19.71 -0.10
C GLU A 28 6.74 19.47 -0.83
N ASN A 29 7.26 18.24 -0.77
CA ASN A 29 8.51 17.87 -1.43
C ASN A 29 8.30 17.19 -2.80
N GLY A 30 7.06 16.98 -3.25
CA GLY A 30 6.75 16.28 -4.50
C GLY A 30 7.24 14.83 -4.50
N ILE A 31 7.13 14.13 -3.36
CA ILE A 31 7.56 12.75 -3.18
C ILE A 31 6.33 11.84 -3.11
N ASP A 32 6.38 10.71 -3.81
CA ASP A 32 5.30 9.72 -3.80
C ASP A 32 5.32 8.89 -2.52
N ARG A 33 4.14 8.72 -1.91
CA ARG A 33 3.91 7.72 -0.88
C ARG A 33 3.65 6.37 -1.55
N ILE A 34 4.47 5.38 -1.24
CA ILE A 34 4.21 4.01 -1.67
C ILE A 34 3.07 3.44 -0.83
N ILE A 35 1.96 3.09 -1.49
CA ILE A 35 0.79 2.52 -0.83
C ILE A 35 1.00 1.02 -0.63
N MET A 36 1.07 0.59 0.63
CA MET A 36 1.15 -0.83 0.98
C MET A 36 -0.25 -1.45 0.96
N ASP A 37 -0.46 -2.49 0.15
CA ASP A 37 -1.63 -3.35 0.23
C ASP A 37 -1.21 -4.77 0.62
N SER A 38 -1.21 -5.05 1.92
CA SER A 38 -0.87 -6.35 2.47
C SER A 38 -2.10 -7.20 2.85
N ARG A 39 -3.33 -6.74 2.54
CA ARG A 39 -4.56 -7.49 2.81
C ARG A 39 -4.53 -8.92 2.22
N PRO A 40 -4.08 -9.15 0.98
CA PRO A 40 -4.12 -10.48 0.39
C PRO A 40 -3.22 -11.49 1.10
N VAL A 41 -1.97 -11.13 1.40
CA VAL A 41 -1.04 -12.04 2.10
C VAL A 41 -1.49 -12.36 3.53
N PHE A 42 -2.15 -11.43 4.22
CA PHE A 42 -2.71 -11.67 5.56
C PHE A 42 -4.07 -12.37 5.56
N ALA A 43 -4.73 -12.50 4.40
CA ALA A 43 -5.91 -13.34 4.23
C ALA A 43 -5.54 -14.82 4.00
N ALA A 44 -4.30 -15.10 3.61
CA ALA A 44 -3.79 -16.46 3.45
C ALA A 44 -3.69 -17.17 4.79
N LYS A 45 -4.06 -18.46 4.81
CA LYS A 45 -3.79 -19.32 5.96
C LYS A 45 -2.28 -19.55 6.05
N PRO A 46 -1.67 -19.43 7.24
CA PRO A 46 -0.25 -19.68 7.44
C PRO A 46 0.06 -21.18 7.49
N ASP A 47 -0.16 -21.89 6.38
CA ASP A 47 -0.04 -23.36 6.29
C ASP A 47 1.32 -23.86 5.79
N ASN A 48 2.20 -22.96 5.36
CA ASN A 48 3.56 -23.26 4.95
C ASN A 48 4.56 -22.16 5.35
N GLU A 49 5.84 -22.53 5.38
CA GLU A 49 6.93 -21.64 5.83
C GLU A 49 7.04 -20.36 5.00
N ALA A 50 6.77 -20.42 3.69
CA ALA A 50 6.87 -19.24 2.83
C ALA A 50 5.79 -18.20 3.15
N ILE A 51 4.54 -18.63 3.42
CA ILE A 51 3.47 -17.73 3.84
C ILE A 51 3.75 -17.16 5.23
N ILE A 52 4.19 -18.00 6.17
CA ILE A 52 4.53 -17.57 7.53
C ILE A 52 5.64 -16.51 7.50
N ASP A 53 6.74 -16.78 6.77
CA ASP A 53 7.85 -15.85 6.63
C ASP A 53 7.40 -14.52 5.98
N ALA A 54 6.57 -14.60 4.94
CA ALA A 54 5.98 -13.42 4.32
C ALA A 54 5.14 -12.61 5.32
N GLN A 55 4.24 -13.25 6.07
CA GLN A 55 3.39 -12.57 7.06
C GLN A 55 4.20 -11.97 8.21
N MET A 56 5.27 -12.64 8.66
CA MET A 56 6.16 -12.13 9.71
C MET A 56 6.96 -10.92 9.26
N LYS A 57 7.42 -10.90 7.99
CA LYS A 57 8.26 -9.82 7.47
C LYS A 57 7.47 -8.60 7.00
N LYS A 58 6.19 -8.73 6.66
CA LYS A 58 5.37 -7.64 6.12
C LYS A 58 4.56 -6.96 7.23
N PRO A 59 4.40 -5.63 7.20
CA PRO A 59 3.57 -4.95 8.18
C PRO A 59 2.09 -5.17 7.85
N LYS A 60 1.28 -5.50 8.86
CA LYS A 60 -0.16 -5.62 8.75
C LYS A 60 -0.79 -4.23 8.94
N VAL A 61 -0.98 -3.51 7.85
CA VAL A 61 -1.38 -2.08 7.86
C VAL A 61 -2.68 -1.87 7.08
N PRO A 62 -3.53 -0.91 7.48
CA PRO A 62 -4.64 -0.44 6.66
C PRO A 62 -4.16 0.06 5.29
N VAL A 63 -5.00 -0.10 4.27
CA VAL A 63 -4.72 0.42 2.92
C VAL A 63 -5.29 1.82 2.79
N HIS A 64 -4.41 2.81 2.63
CA HIS A 64 -4.78 4.20 2.38
C HIS A 64 -4.41 4.56 0.94
N ALA A 65 -5.41 4.58 0.05
CA ALA A 65 -5.22 4.98 -1.35
C ALA A 65 -5.09 6.50 -1.46
N ILE A 66 -3.84 6.99 -1.44
CA ILE A 66 -3.49 8.41 -1.54
C ILE A 66 -2.38 8.61 -2.56
N ALA A 67 -2.51 9.64 -3.41
CA ALA A 67 -1.42 10.14 -4.24
C ALA A 67 -0.87 11.39 -3.57
N THR A 68 0.45 11.44 -3.33
CA THR A 68 1.13 12.60 -2.73
C THR A 68 2.01 13.33 -3.73
N ALA A 69 2.27 12.74 -4.90
CA ALA A 69 2.93 13.38 -6.03
C ALA A 69 2.38 12.79 -7.34
N SER A 70 3.12 12.92 -8.44
CA SER A 70 2.66 12.63 -9.81
C SER A 70 2.94 11.20 -10.29
N HIS A 71 3.50 10.33 -9.45
CA HIS A 71 3.79 8.93 -9.84
C HIS A 71 3.26 7.97 -8.76
N PRO A 72 1.93 7.93 -8.52
CA PRO A 72 1.36 7.12 -7.46
C PRO A 72 1.74 5.64 -7.65
N MET A 73 2.26 5.03 -6.58
CA MET A 73 2.82 3.69 -6.62
C MET A 73 2.18 2.80 -5.54
N ILE A 74 1.67 1.64 -5.97
CA ILE A 74 1.11 0.64 -5.07
C ILE A 74 2.08 -0.54 -4.96
N ARG A 75 2.34 -0.96 -3.73
CA ARG A 75 3.00 -2.23 -3.43
C ARG A 75 1.95 -3.25 -2.97
N PHE A 76 1.41 -3.99 -3.94
CA PHE A 76 0.43 -5.04 -3.70
C PHE A 76 1.14 -6.35 -3.31
N ILE A 77 0.93 -6.81 -2.07
CA ILE A 77 1.49 -8.07 -1.57
C ILE A 77 0.43 -9.16 -1.70
N GLY A 78 0.53 -9.92 -2.78
CA GLY A 78 -0.46 -10.92 -3.17
C GLY A 78 -0.60 -12.11 -2.22
N HIS A 79 -1.78 -12.73 -2.29
CA HIS A 79 -2.07 -14.07 -1.81
C HIS A 79 -1.34 -15.09 -2.68
N PRO A 80 -0.86 -16.22 -2.12
CA PRO A 80 -0.25 -17.32 -2.88
C PRO A 80 -1.18 -18.00 -3.90
N GLU A 81 -2.49 -17.74 -3.84
CA GLU A 81 -3.47 -18.26 -4.78
C GLU A 81 -3.90 -17.09 -5.65
N GLU A 82 -3.59 -17.14 -6.94
CA GLU A 82 -3.82 -16.03 -7.86
C GLU A 82 -5.27 -15.57 -7.87
N GLN A 83 -6.22 -16.51 -7.89
CA GLN A 83 -7.65 -16.21 -7.99
C GLN A 83 -8.14 -15.34 -6.83
N LYS A 84 -7.57 -15.48 -5.63
CA LYS A 84 -7.93 -14.68 -4.46
C LYS A 84 -7.44 -13.24 -4.56
N ASN A 85 -6.42 -12.97 -5.38
CA ASN A 85 -5.92 -11.61 -5.58
C ASN A 85 -6.90 -10.72 -6.32
N TYR A 86 -7.70 -11.27 -7.24
CA TYR A 86 -8.63 -10.47 -8.03
C TYR A 86 -9.61 -9.70 -7.14
N ASP A 87 -10.21 -10.35 -6.14
CA ASP A 87 -11.16 -9.73 -5.21
C ASP A 87 -10.52 -8.55 -4.46
N PHE A 88 -9.28 -8.71 -3.99
CA PHE A 88 -8.54 -7.64 -3.33
C PHE A 88 -8.12 -6.52 -4.28
N PHE A 89 -7.94 -6.84 -5.57
CA PHE A 89 -7.52 -5.90 -6.59
C PHE A 89 -8.67 -5.11 -7.22
N VAL A 90 -9.93 -5.56 -7.08
CA VAL A 90 -11.12 -4.86 -7.61
C VAL A 90 -11.13 -3.35 -7.29
N PRO A 91 -10.88 -2.88 -6.05
CA PRO A 91 -10.86 -1.45 -5.76
C PRO A 91 -9.80 -0.68 -6.56
N TRP A 92 -8.66 -1.31 -6.86
CA TRP A 92 -7.58 -0.72 -7.65
C TRP A 92 -7.95 -0.57 -9.13
N LEU A 93 -8.81 -1.44 -9.66
CA LEU A 93 -9.34 -1.30 -11.03
C LEU A 93 -10.13 0.00 -11.22
N SER A 94 -10.75 0.53 -10.16
CA SER A 94 -11.39 1.84 -10.19
C SER A 94 -10.41 2.98 -9.91
N LYS A 95 -9.47 2.79 -8.97
CA LYS A 95 -8.60 3.88 -8.50
C LYS A 95 -7.45 4.20 -9.45
N LEU A 96 -6.84 3.19 -10.07
CA LEU A 96 -5.71 3.37 -10.97
C LEU A 96 -6.05 4.22 -12.20
N PRO A 97 -7.16 3.96 -12.93
CA PRO A 97 -7.55 4.82 -14.05
C PRO A 97 -7.86 6.26 -13.62
N GLN A 98 -8.44 6.44 -12.42
CA GLN A 98 -8.67 7.76 -11.86
C GLN A 98 -7.36 8.53 -11.72
N TRP A 99 -6.34 7.94 -11.08
CA TRP A 99 -5.05 8.60 -10.92
C TRP A 99 -4.38 8.90 -12.25
N ILE A 100 -4.41 7.96 -13.21
CA ILE A 100 -3.87 8.20 -14.55
C ILE A 100 -4.56 9.39 -15.25
N ALA A 101 -5.86 9.58 -15.03
CA ALA A 101 -6.61 10.70 -15.61
C ALA A 101 -6.36 12.04 -14.90
N GLU A 102 -5.95 12.02 -13.63
CA GLU A 102 -5.63 13.21 -12.83
C GLU A 102 -4.25 13.80 -13.19
N GLY A 103 -3.36 13.01 -13.80
CA GLY A 103 -2.00 13.40 -14.20
C GLY A 103 -0.96 12.98 -13.19
#